data_AF-A0A928QVJ2-F1
#
_entry.id   AF-A0A928QVJ2-F1
#
_cell.length_a   1.000
_cell.length_b   1.000
_cell.length_c   1.000
_cell.angle_alpha   90.00
_cell.angle_beta   90.00
_cell.angle_gamma   90.00
#
_symmetry.space_group_name_H-M   'P 1'
#
loop_
_entity.id
_entity.type
_entity.pdbx_description
1 polymer ?
#
loop_
_entity_poly.entity_id
_entity_poly.type
_entity_poly.pdbx_seq_one_letter_code
_entity_poly.pdbx_strand_id
1 'polypeptide(L)'
;MATKDKDNIEQVEQPQVAELPDPEELVTFTAPMISTGDPHDIYMSVNGENIMIKPGETVKIKRKFLLAYEDGMRQHIAAVRYQQGLVKNSNKPAAEL
;
A
#
# COMPACT_ATOMS: atom_id res chain seq x y z
N MET A 1 33.77 54.06 -1.69
CA MET A 1 32.76 53.24 -0.99
C MET A 1 31.81 52.68 -2.02
N ALA A 2 31.96 51.41 -2.40
CA ALA A 2 31.06 50.71 -3.29
C ALA A 2 30.57 49.47 -2.54
N THR A 3 29.31 49.48 -2.15
CA THR A 3 28.58 48.37 -1.54
C THR A 3 28.45 47.26 -2.56
N LYS A 4 28.93 46.06 -2.21
CA LYS A 4 28.80 44.85 -3.01
C LYS A 4 28.08 43.81 -2.15
N ASP A 5 26.80 44.07 -1.92
CA ASP A 5 25.83 43.05 -1.58
C ASP A 5 25.59 42.18 -2.82
N LYS A 6 25.27 40.90 -2.61
CA LYS A 6 25.32 39.73 -3.54
C LYS A 6 26.62 38.98 -3.29
N ASP A 7 26.61 37.86 -2.56
CA ASP A 7 25.93 36.63 -2.94
C ASP A 7 25.51 35.82 -1.70
N ASN A 8 24.21 35.77 -1.40
CA ASN A 8 23.64 34.73 -0.54
C ASN A 8 22.74 33.87 -1.41
N ILE A 9 23.36 32.90 -2.08
CA ILE A 9 22.66 31.87 -2.84
C ILE A 9 22.24 30.82 -1.82
N GLU A 10 20.97 30.90 -1.39
CA GLU A 10 20.33 29.83 -0.64
C GLU A 10 20.48 28.53 -1.44
N GLN A 11 21.18 27.57 -0.86
CA GLN A 11 21.28 26.22 -1.41
C GLN A 11 19.87 25.64 -1.37
N VAL A 12 19.20 25.65 -2.52
CA VAL A 12 17.95 24.93 -2.72
C VAL A 12 18.32 23.44 -2.64
N GLU A 13 18.08 22.82 -1.49
CA GLU A 13 18.12 21.37 -1.35
C GLU A 13 17.23 20.77 -2.43
N GLN A 14 17.84 20.11 -3.40
CA GLN A 14 17.10 19.37 -4.41
C GLN A 14 16.19 18.38 -3.67
N PRO A 15 14.90 18.27 -4.03
CA PRO A 15 14.03 17.28 -3.42
C PRO A 15 14.67 15.92 -3.66
N GLN A 16 15.03 15.23 -2.57
CA GLN A 16 15.60 13.88 -2.62
C GLN A 16 14.65 13.03 -3.47
N VAL A 17 15.10 12.69 -4.68
CA VAL A 17 14.35 11.81 -5.57
C VAL A 17 14.35 10.47 -4.85
N ALA A 18 13.24 10.12 -4.21
CA ALA A 18 13.10 8.82 -3.57
C ALA A 18 13.36 7.78 -4.66
N GLU A 19 14.49 7.06 -4.56
CA GLU A 19 14.80 5.97 -5.47
C GLU A 19 13.60 5.04 -5.51
N LEU A 20 13.10 4.78 -6.71
CA LEU A 20 12.01 3.83 -6.90
C LEU A 20 12.49 2.48 -6.33
N PRO A 21 11.71 1.85 -5.46
CA PRO A 21 12.13 0.59 -4.85
C PRO A 21 12.38 -0.46 -5.93
N ASP A 22 13.52 -1.15 -5.85
CA ASP A 22 13.85 -2.25 -6.77
C ASP A 22 12.77 -3.35 -6.68
N PRO A 23 12.03 -3.66 -7.76
CA PRO A 23 10.97 -4.66 -7.75
C PRO A 23 11.48 -6.08 -7.49
N GLU A 24 12.75 -6.36 -7.76
CA GLU A 24 13.37 -7.69 -7.61
C GLU A 24 14.01 -7.89 -6.22
N GLU A 25 14.08 -6.86 -5.39
CA GLU A 25 14.61 -6.94 -4.02
C GLU A 25 13.82 -7.96 -3.19
N LEU A 26 14.53 -8.88 -2.54
CA LEU A 26 13.92 -9.85 -1.63
C LEU A 26 13.64 -9.18 -0.27
N VAL A 27 12.35 -9.07 0.05
CA VAL A 27 11.86 -8.51 1.30
C VAL A 27 11.24 -9.58 2.18
N THR A 28 11.45 -9.45 3.49
CA THR A 28 10.78 -10.29 4.47
C THR A 28 9.33 -9.83 4.63
N PHE A 29 8.39 -10.75 4.48
CA PHE A 29 6.96 -10.50 4.61
C PHE A 29 6.32 -11.63 5.43
N THR A 30 5.43 -11.26 6.34
CA THR A 30 4.62 -12.20 7.11
C THR A 30 3.17 -12.02 6.66
N ALA A 31 2.62 -13.06 6.04
CA ALA A 31 1.22 -13.04 5.62
C ALA A 31 0.29 -13.02 6.84
N PRO A 32 -0.63 -12.04 6.96
CA PRO A 32 -1.53 -11.98 8.09
C PRO A 32 -2.50 -13.16 8.08
N MET A 33 -2.69 -13.77 9.25
CA MET A 33 -3.70 -14.80 9.43
C MET A 33 -5.07 -14.13 9.64
N ILE A 34 -6.00 -14.38 8.73
CA ILE A 34 -7.37 -13.87 8.85
C ILE A 34 -8.11 -14.81 9.80
N SER A 35 -8.59 -14.30 10.94
CA SER A 35 -9.21 -15.12 12.00
C SER A 35 -10.63 -15.61 11.68
N THR A 36 -11.24 -15.09 10.62
CA THR A 36 -12.61 -15.39 10.21
C THR A 36 -12.62 -16.37 9.04
N GLY A 37 -12.45 -17.67 9.33
CA GLY A 37 -12.62 -18.75 8.35
C GLY A 37 -11.41 -19.69 8.23
N ASP A 38 -11.51 -20.64 7.31
CA ASP A 38 -10.42 -21.55 6.98
C ASP A 38 -9.22 -20.77 6.43
N PRO A 39 -7.98 -21.14 6.80
CA PRO A 39 -6.79 -20.51 6.26
C PRO A 39 -6.68 -20.80 4.76
N HIS A 40 -7.02 -19.81 3.95
CA HIS A 40 -6.84 -19.87 2.51
C HIS A 40 -5.45 -19.36 2.14
N ASP A 41 -4.76 -20.11 1.28
CA ASP A 41 -3.46 -19.71 0.74
C ASP A 41 -3.60 -18.41 -0.08
N ILE A 42 -2.63 -17.51 0.07
CA ILE A 42 -2.59 -16.25 -0.67
C ILE A 42 -1.88 -16.51 -2.01
N TYR A 43 -2.65 -16.50 -3.09
CA TYR A 43 -2.12 -16.63 -4.44
C TYR A 43 -1.92 -15.26 -5.08
N MET A 44 -0.74 -15.04 -5.67
CA MET A 44 -0.39 -13.78 -6.33
C MET A 44 0.29 -14.03 -7.66
N SER A 45 -0.07 -13.23 -8.66
CA SER A 45 0.55 -13.22 -9.99
C SER A 45 0.98 -11.81 -10.35
N VAL A 46 2.28 -11.61 -10.60
CA VAL A 46 2.84 -10.30 -10.97
C VAL A 46 3.80 -10.49 -12.14
N ASN A 47 3.52 -9.83 -13.26
CA ASN A 47 4.35 -9.86 -14.49
C ASN A 47 4.68 -11.29 -14.98
N GLY A 48 3.74 -12.23 -14.85
CA GLY A 48 3.91 -13.63 -15.28
C GLY A 48 4.62 -14.54 -14.27
N GLU A 49 5.07 -14.01 -13.13
CA GLU A 49 5.54 -14.81 -12.01
C GLU A 49 4.41 -15.05 -11.01
N ASN A 50 4.31 -16.28 -10.50
CA ASN A 50 3.26 -16.69 -9.59
C ASN A 50 3.87 -17.18 -8.27
N ILE A 51 3.29 -16.75 -7.15
CA ILE A 51 3.65 -17.24 -5.82
C ILE A 51 2.41 -17.63 -5.02
N MET A 52 2.60 -18.55 -4.09
CA MET A 52 1.60 -18.97 -3.12
C MET A 52 2.21 -18.85 -1.73
N ILE A 53 1.56 -18.09 -0.85
CA ILE A 53 2.04 -17.85 0.51
C ILE A 53 1.03 -18.42 1.49
N LYS A 54 1.52 -19.23 2.43
CA LYS A 54 0.72 -19.73 3.54
C LYS A 54 0.53 -18.62 4.58
N PRO A 55 -0.70 -18.35 5.04
CA PRO A 55 -0.93 -17.38 6.11
C PRO A 55 -0.19 -17.74 7.40
N GLY A 56 0.35 -16.74 8.09
CA GLY A 56 1.06 -16.92 9.37
C GLY A 56 2.53 -17.32 9.24
N GLU A 57 3.03 -17.63 8.04
CA GLU A 57 4.46 -17.90 7.80
C GLU A 57 5.21 -16.62 7.39
N THR A 58 6.43 -16.49 7.90
CA THR A 58 7.37 -15.44 7.48
C THR A 58 8.18 -15.94 6.30
N VAL A 59 8.02 -15.29 5.16
CA VAL A 59 8.66 -15.67 3.90
C VAL A 59 9.50 -14.51 3.34
N LYS A 60 10.48 -14.81 2.49
CA LYS A 60 11.18 -13.80 1.68
C LYS A 60 10.58 -13.81 0.28
N ILE A 61 9.97 -12.70 -0.13
CA ILE A 61 9.34 -12.53 -1.44
C ILE A 61 9.93 -11.33 -2.16
N LYS A 62 9.83 -11.27 -3.49
CA LYS A 62 10.24 -10.08 -4.24
C LYS A 62 9.33 -8.90 -3.91
N ARG A 63 9.89 -7.69 -3.85
CA ARG A 63 9.15 -6.47 -3.48
C ARG A 63 7.93 -6.20 -4.37
N LYS A 64 7.99 -6.57 -5.66
CA LYS A 64 6.82 -6.47 -6.55
C LYS A 64 5.57 -7.21 -6.05
N PHE A 65 5.75 -8.35 -5.38
CA PHE A 65 4.63 -9.08 -4.78
C PHE A 65 4.13 -8.37 -3.53
N LEU A 66 5.02 -7.85 -2.69
CA LEU A 66 4.61 -7.07 -1.51
C LEU A 66 3.78 -5.85 -1.92
N LEU A 67 4.22 -5.10 -2.93
CA LEU A 67 3.50 -3.94 -3.45
C LEU A 67 2.12 -4.30 -3.98
N ALA A 68 2.02 -5.37 -4.79
CA ALA A 68 0.75 -5.86 -5.28
C ALA A 68 -0.21 -6.27 -4.15
N TYR A 69 0.32 -6.84 -3.07
CA TYR A 69 -0.46 -7.25 -1.91
C TYR A 69 -1.00 -6.03 -1.17
N GLU A 70 -0.14 -5.05 -0.89
CA GLU A 70 -0.51 -3.82 -0.20
C GLU A 70 -1.54 -3.00 -0.97
N ASP A 71 -1.39 -2.89 -2.29
CA ASP A 71 -2.35 -2.20 -3.14
C ASP A 71 -3.71 -2.94 -3.17
N GLY A 72 -3.70 -4.26 -3.25
CA GLY A 72 -4.91 -5.08 -3.14
C GLY A 72 -5.62 -4.89 -1.80
N MET A 73 -4.86 -4.88 -0.70
CA MET A 73 -5.40 -4.62 0.64
C MET A 73 -5.97 -3.20 0.77
N ARG A 74 -5.30 -2.19 0.20
CA ARG A 74 -5.80 -0.81 0.19
C ARG A 74 -7.13 -0.70 -0.56
N GLN A 75 -7.26 -1.37 -1.70
CA GLN A 75 -8.52 -1.43 -2.46
C GLN A 75 -9.62 -2.16 -1.68
N HIS A 76 -9.29 -3.29 -1.03
CA HIS A 76 -10.24 -4.02 -0.21
C HIS A 76 -10.76 -3.18 0.96
N ILE A 77 -9.87 -2.52 1.70
CA ILE A 77 -10.24 -1.61 2.80
C ILE A 77 -11.12 -0.47 2.30
N ALA A 78 -10.78 0.13 1.16
CA ALA A 78 -11.60 1.19 0.56
C ALA A 78 -13.01 0.69 0.19
N ALA A 79 -13.10 -0.50 -0.41
CA ALA A 79 -14.39 -1.12 -0.76
C ALA A 79 -15.24 -1.43 0.48
N VAL A 80 -14.65 -2.00 1.53
CA VAL A 80 -15.34 -2.28 2.80
C VAL A 80 -15.84 -0.98 3.45
N ARG A 81 -15.02 0.07 3.48
CA ARG A 81 -15.43 1.39 4.00
C ARG A 81 -16.59 1.98 3.22
N TYR A 82 -16.55 1.88 1.89
CA TYR A 82 -17.63 2.35 1.02
C TYR A 82 -18.94 1.59 1.29
N GLN A 83 -18.89 0.26 1.38
CA GLN A 83 -20.04 -0.57 1.72
C GLN A 83 -20.63 -0.21 3.09
N GLN A 84 -19.79 -0.03 4.12
CA GLN A 84 -20.26 0.38 5.45
C GLN A 84 -20.90 1.77 5.43
N GLY A 85 -20.38 2.70 4.62
CA GLY A 85 -20.98 4.02 4.41
C GLY A 85 -22.34 3.96 3.73
N LEU A 86 -22.50 3.10 2.73
CA LEU A 86 -23.78 2.87 2.07
C LEU A 86 -24.81 2.25 3.02
N VAL A 87 -24.44 1.22 3.78
CA VAL A 87 -25.33 0.57 4.76
C VAL A 87 -25.81 1.57 5.82
N LYS A 88 -24.92 2.45 6.31
CA LYS A 88 -25.31 3.50 7.26
C LYS A 88 -26.28 4.52 6.67
N ASN A 89 -26.13 4.87 5.39
CA ASN A 89 -27.00 5.83 4.72
C ASN A 89 -28.33 5.22 4.25
N SER A 90 -28.35 3.94 3.86
CA SER A 90 -29.55 3.22 3.44
C SER A 90 -30.48 2.90 4.60
N ASN A 91 -29.95 2.83 5.82
CA ASN A 91 -30.74 2.60 7.04
C ASN A 91 -31.31 3.89 7.65
N LYS A 92 -31.17 5.05 6.99
CA LYS A 92 -31.97 6.22 7.32
C LYS A 92 -33.40 5.95 6.82
N PRO A 93 -34.39 5.81 7.72
CA PRO A 93 -35.77 5.56 7.30
C PRO A 93 -36.24 6.72 6.42
N ALA A 94 -37.04 6.42 5.39
CA ALA A 94 -37.67 7.37 4.47
C ALA A 94 -38.69 8.33 5.15
N ALA A 95 -38.58 8.55 6.47
CA ALA A 95 -39.48 9.33 7.29
C ALA A 95 -39.05 10.80 7.47
N GLU A 96 -38.03 11.28 6.75
CA GLU A 96 -37.57 12.67 6.77
C GLU A 96 -37.65 13.36 5.38
N LEU A 97 -38.55 12.92 4.50
CA LEU A 97 -38.94 13.67 3.30
C LEU A 97 -40.30 14.33 3.47
#